data_AF-K0BE68-F1
#
_entry.id   AF-K0BE68-F1
#
_cell.length_a   1.000
_cell.length_b   1.000
_cell.length_c   1.000
_cell.angle_alpha   90.00
_cell.angle_beta   90.00
_cell.angle_gamma   90.00
#
_symmetry.space_group_name_H-M   'P 1'
#
loop_
_entity.id
_entity.type
_entity.pdbx_description
1 polymer ?
#
loop_
_entity_poly.entity_id
_entity_poly.type
_entity_poly.pdbx_seq_one_letter_code
_entity_poly.pdbx_strand_id
1 'polypeptide(L)' 'MKMGIVIAITGIVMFSSGLVMFYSIELGQTDPFLRFIKNTGTFVGISGMGVFLAGVLLYLINKNEPSLKEHSGV' A
#
# COMPACT_ATOMS: atom_id res chain seq x y z
N MET A 1 8.16 -14.30 4.86
CA MET A 1 8.02 -13.41 3.68
C MET A 1 8.99 -12.25 3.83
N LYS A 2 9.68 -11.80 2.77
CA LYS A 2 10.51 -10.59 2.87
C LYS A 2 9.62 -9.39 3.23
N MET A 3 10.02 -8.59 4.20
CA MET A 3 9.23 -7.47 4.75
C MET A 3 8.65 -6.56 3.64
N GLY A 4 9.43 -6.24 2.60
CA GLY A 4 8.95 -5.42 1.47
C GLY A 4 7.77 -6.04 0.70
N ILE A 5 7.73 -7.36 0.56
CA ILE A 5 6.59 -8.05 -0.10
C ILE A 5 5.33 -7.93 0.75
N VAL A 6 5.46 -8.08 2.08
CA VAL A 6 4.32 -7.94 3.01
C VAL A 6 3.74 -6.52 2.92
N ILE A 7 4.60 -5.51 2.95
CA ILE A 7 4.20 -4.09 2.85
C ILE A 7 3.53 -3.81 1.49
N ALA A 8 4.06 -4.35 0.40
CA ALA A 8 3.47 -4.19 -0.92
C ALA A 8 2.05 -4.78 -0.99
N ILE A 9 1.85 -5.98 -0.45
CA ILE A 9 0.53 -6.63 -0.40
C ILE A 9 -0.44 -5.79 0.44
N THR A 10 -0.01 -5.28 1.59
CA THR A 10 -0.83 -4.38 2.42
C THR A 10 -1.26 -3.14 1.64
N GLY A 11 -0.37 -2.53 0.87
CA GLY A 11 -0.69 -1.39 0.01
C GLY A 11 -1.76 -1.71 -1.04
N ILE A 12 -1.71 -2.89 -1.65
CA ILE A 12 -2.73 -3.35 -2.61
C ILE A 12 -4.09 -3.49 -1.92
N VAL A 13 -4.15 -4.11 -0.73
CA VAL A 13 -5.40 -4.27 0.02
C VAL A 13 -5.99 -2.92 0.43
N MET A 14 -5.14 -1.98 0.88
CA MET A 14 -5.56 -0.60 1.18
C MET A 14 -6.09 0.12 -0.06
N PHE A 15 -5.41 -0.02 -1.20
CA PHE A 15 -5.87 0.57 -2.46
C PHE A 15 -7.22 0.00 -2.89
N SER A 16 -7.38 -1.33 -2.89
CA SER A 16 -8.63 -1.99 -3.25
C SER A 16 -9.78 -1.62 -2.32
N SER A 17 -9.56 -1.61 -1.00
CA SER A 17 -10.59 -1.20 -0.03
C SER A 17 -11.00 0.27 -0.18
N GLY A 18 -10.04 1.16 -0.45
CA GLY A 18 -10.32 2.57 -0.77
C GLY A 18 -11.18 2.74 -2.02
N LEU A 19 -10.89 1.97 -3.08
CA LEU A 19 -11.73 1.95 -4.29
C LEU A 19 -13.14 1.43 -4.01
N VAL A 20 -13.26 0.34 -3.24
CA VAL A 20 -14.58 -0.19 -2.87
C VAL A 20 -15.40 0.86 -2.11
N MET A 21 -14.81 1.54 -1.11
CA MET A 21 -15.51 2.62 -0.41
C MET A 21 -15.88 3.79 -1.34
N PHE A 22 -15.01 4.16 -2.27
CA PHE A 22 -15.28 5.27 -3.20
C PHE A 22 -16.41 4.96 -4.18
N TYR A 23 -16.42 3.75 -4.75
CA TYR A 23 -17.41 3.33 -5.76
C TYR A 23 -18.72 2.81 -5.17
N SER A 24 -18.74 2.44 -3.88
CA SER A 24 -20.00 2.05 -3.21
C SER A 24 -20.94 3.24 -2.96
N ILE A 25 -20.48 4.47 -3.17
CA ILE A 25 -21.20 5.70 -2.85
C ILE A 25 -21.45 6.51 -4.13
N GLU A 26 -22.72 6.76 -4.43
CA GLU A 26 -23.16 7.45 -5.65
C GLU A 26 -22.54 8.85 -5.80
N LEU A 27 -22.34 9.27 -7.05
CA LEU A 27 -21.96 10.65 -7.35
C LEU A 27 -23.13 11.59 -7.08
N GLY A 28 -22.89 12.65 -6.32
CA GLY A 28 -23.92 13.65 -6.00
C GLY A 28 -24.66 13.39 -4.68
N GLN A 29 -24.25 12.40 -3.89
CA GLN A 29 -24.77 12.22 -2.54
C GLN A 29 -24.54 13.47 -1.68
N THR A 30 -25.63 14.03 -1.15
CA THR A 30 -25.63 15.22 -0.30
C THR A 30 -25.54 14.91 1.18
N ASP A 31 -25.73 13.63 1.55
CA ASP A 31 -25.62 13.19 2.93
C ASP A 31 -24.17 13.39 3.43
N PRO A 32 -23.96 14.19 4.49
CA PRO A 32 -22.63 14.51 5.00
C PRO A 32 -21.83 13.29 5.44
N PHE A 33 -22.48 12.27 6.00
CA PHE A 33 -21.82 11.08 6.54
C PHE A 33 -21.33 10.18 5.42
N LEU A 34 -22.15 9.96 4.39
CA LEU A 34 -21.74 9.20 3.20
C LEU A 34 -20.65 9.91 2.41
N ARG A 35 -20.71 11.24 2.30
CA ARG A 35 -19.62 12.03 1.69
C ARG A 35 -18.32 11.93 2.48
N PHE A 36 -18.39 11.89 3.81
CA PHE A 36 -17.23 11.67 4.66
C PHE A 36 -16.59 10.30 4.40
N ILE A 37 -17.39 9.22 4.40
CA ILE A 37 -16.90 7.86 4.10
C ILE A 37 -16.25 7.81 2.72
N LYS A 38 -16.84 8.45 1.71
CA LYS A 38 -16.28 8.50 0.36
C LYS A 38 -14.90 9.15 0.34
N ASN A 39 -14.75 10.30 1.00
CA ASN A 39 -13.48 11.02 1.07
C ASN A 39 -12.43 10.24 1.88
N THR A 40 -12.82 9.60 2.98
CA THR A 40 -11.95 8.71 3.75
C THR A 40 -11.51 7.52 2.90
N GLY A 41 -12.40 6.91 2.14
CA GLY A 41 -12.08 5.84 1.19
C GLY A 41 -11.05 6.27 0.15
N THR A 42 -11.20 7.46 -0.44
CA THR A 42 -10.20 8.05 -1.35
C THR A 42 -8.85 8.22 -0.67
N PHE A 43 -8.82 8.75 0.56
CA PHE A 43 -7.59 8.92 1.33
C PHE A 43 -6.90 7.59 1.60
N VAL A 44 -7.66 6.56 2.02
CA VAL A 44 -7.15 5.20 2.21
C VAL A 44 -6.58 4.66 0.90
N GLY A 45 -7.28 4.85 -0.22
CA GLY A 45 -6.83 4.44 -1.55
C GLY A 45 -5.49 5.07 -1.94
N ILE A 46 -5.39 6.41 -1.88
CA ILE A 46 -4.17 7.15 -2.21
C ILE A 46 -3.02 6.75 -1.27
N SER A 47 -3.28 6.63 0.03
CA SER A 47 -2.27 6.18 0.99
C SER A 47 -1.79 4.75 0.69
N GLY A 48 -2.69 3.86 0.27
CA GLY A 48 -2.38 2.50 -0.15
C GLY A 48 -1.41 2.44 -1.34
N MET A 49 -1.53 3.37 -2.29
CA MET A 49 -0.55 3.50 -3.39
C MET A 49 0.85 3.85 -2.86
N GLY A 50 0.92 4.75 -1.86
CA GLY A 50 2.18 5.08 -1.18
C GLY A 50 2.79 3.90 -0.44
N VAL A 51 1.97 3.14 0.30
CA VAL A 51 2.40 1.92 1.01
C VAL A 51 2.90 0.87 0.04
N PHE A 52 2.22 0.67 -1.10
CA PHE A 52 2.67 -0.26 -2.14
C PHE A 52 4.07 0.12 -2.66
N LEU A 53 4.28 1.39 -3.02
CA LEU A 53 5.57 1.90 -3.49
C LEU A 53 6.68 1.71 -2.44
N ALA A 54 6.40 2.00 -1.17
CA ALA A 54 7.35 1.76 -0.08
C ALA A 54 7.73 0.29 0.06
N GLY A 55 6.75 -0.62 -0.08
CA GLY A 55 6.99 -2.07 -0.07
C GLY A 55 7.87 -2.53 -1.23
N VAL A 56 7.63 -2.02 -2.44
CA VAL A 56 8.45 -2.31 -3.63
C VAL A 56 9.87 -1.79 -3.44
N LEU A 57 10.05 -0.56 -2.96
CA LEU A 57 11.38 0.01 -2.69
C LEU A 57 12.15 -0.83 -1.68
N LEU A 58 11.51 -1.21 -0.56
CA LEU A 58 12.12 -2.09 0.44
C LEU A 58 12.47 -3.46 -0.14
N TYR A 59 11.63 -4.01 -1.01
CA TYR A 59 11.93 -5.27 -1.68
C TYR A 59 13.18 -5.17 -2.57
N LEU A 60 13.34 -4.08 -3.31
CA LEU A 60 14.52 -3.84 -4.16
C LEU A 60 15.79 -3.64 -3.34
N ILE A 61 15.71 -2.85 -2.26
CA ILE A 61 16.84 -2.63 -1.34
C ILE A 61 17.29 -3.98 -0.75
N ASN A 62 16.37 -4.76 -0.18
CA ASN A 62 16.65 -6.08 0.42
C ASN A 62 17.03 -7.17 -0.61
N LYS A 63 16.94 -6.89 -1.91
CA LYS A 63 17.41 -7.79 -2.97
C LYS A 63 18.83 -7.43 -3.42
N ASN A 64 19.22 -6.16 -3.28
CA ASN A 64 20.52 -5.65 -3.67
C ASN A 64 21.53 -5.59 -2.51
N GLU A 65 21.17 -6.03 -1.30
CA GLU A 65 22.15 -6.26 -0.23
C GLU A 65 23.17 -7.31 -0.71
N PRO A 66 24.47 -6.96 -0.84
CA PRO A 66 25.49 -7.94 -1.17
C PRO A 66 25.47 -9.00 -0.06
N SER A 67 25.46 -10.27 -0.43
CA SER A 67 25.59 -11.37 0.51
C SER A 67 26.93 -11.23 1.24
N LEU A 68 26.93 -10.62 2.43
CA LEU A 68 28.06 -10.58 3.37
C LEU A 68 28.30 -11.99 3.95
N LYS A 69 28.54 -12.98 3.09
CA LYS A 69 28.78 -14.37 3.48
C LYS A 69 29.96 -15.05 2.79
N GLU A 70 30.79 -14.32 2.05
CA GLU A 70 31.92 -14.96 1.35
C GLU A 70 33.24 -14.19 1.48
N HIS A 71 33.59 -13.77 2.70
CA HIS A 71 34.99 -13.47 3.05
C HIS A 71 35.23 -13.71 4.54
N SER A 72 35.29 -14.98 4.93
CA SER A 72 35.95 -15.40 6.17
C SER A 72 36.51 -16.82 5.98
N GLY A 73 37.74 -16.88 5.51
CA GLY A 73 38.61 -18.05 5.37
C GLY A 73 39.69 -17.66 4.36
N VAL A 74 40.91 -17.25 4.74
CA VAL A 74 41.87 -17.87 5.67
C VAL A 74 41.87 -19.39 5.55
#